data_AF-A0A947RWG5-F1
#
_entry.id   AF-A0A947RWG5-F1
#
_cell.length_a   1.000
_cell.length_b   1.000
_cell.length_c   1.000
_cell.angle_alpha   90.00
_cell.angle_beta   90.00
_cell.angle_gamma   90.00
#
_symmetry.space_group_name_H-M   'P 1'
#
loop_
_entity.id
_entity.type
_entity.pdbx_description
1 polymer ?
#
loop_
_entity_poly.entity_id
_entity_poly.type
_entity_poly.pdbx_seq_one_letter_code
_entity_poly.pdbx_strand_id
1 'polypeptide(L)' 'MPYDSSLDATVSEQKWENGTEKITVSVRSYNNGPKKLQISRESQNSQGEFRFSKLGRLTKEETEAVLPMINEAAKQM' A
#
# COMPACT_ATOMS: atom_id res chain seq x y z
N MET A 1 -19.03 2.17 -13.14
CA MET A 1 -19.37 0.94 -12.38
C MET A 1 -18.87 1.12 -10.95
N PRO A 2 -19.62 0.67 -9.94
CA PRO A 2 -19.16 0.68 -8.55
C PRO A 2 -17.94 -0.23 -8.38
N TYR A 3 -17.12 0.05 -7.36
CA TYR A 3 -16.00 -0.82 -7.00
C TYR A 3 -16.53 -2.21 -6.60
N ASP A 4 -15.92 -3.26 -7.15
CA ASP A 4 -16.25 -4.66 -6.86
C ASP A 4 -14.99 -5.36 -6.34
N SER A 5 -14.99 -5.73 -5.06
CA SER A 5 -13.85 -6.38 -4.42
C SER A 5 -13.49 -7.73 -5.04
N SER A 6 -14.43 -8.43 -5.68
CA SER A 6 -14.17 -9.72 -6.34
C SER A 6 -13.28 -9.58 -7.58
N LEU A 7 -13.24 -8.38 -8.17
CA LEU A 7 -12.43 -8.07 -9.34
C LEU A 7 -11.02 -7.56 -8.95
N ASP A 8 -10.75 -7.25 -7.68
CA ASP A 8 -9.46 -6.74 -7.23
C ASP A 8 -8.50 -7.88 -6.85
N ALA A 9 -7.73 -8.36 -7.83
CA ALA A 9 -6.76 -9.42 -7.61
C ALA A 9 -5.50 -8.88 -6.94
N THR A 10 -5.05 -9.54 -5.87
CA THR A 10 -3.75 -9.29 -5.23
C THR A 10 -2.71 -10.20 -5.88
N VAL A 11 -1.75 -9.59 -6.59
CA VAL A 11 -0.69 -10.30 -7.32
C VAL A 11 0.49 -10.64 -6.41
N SER A 12 0.84 -9.71 -5.52
CA SER A 12 1.88 -9.90 -4.52
C SER A 12 1.61 -8.99 -3.33
N GLU A 13 2.03 -9.42 -2.14
CA GLU A 13 1.85 -8.66 -0.91
C GLU A 13 3.04 -8.89 0.02
N GLN A 14 3.57 -7.81 0.59
CA GLN A 14 4.58 -7.83 1.64
C GLN A 14 4.09 -7.00 2.81
N LYS A 15 4.39 -7.47 4.02
CA LYS A 15 3.95 -6.86 5.28
C LYS A 15 5.16 -6.57 6.14
N TRP A 16 5.16 -5.38 6.72
CA TRP A 16 6.05 -5.01 7.81
C TRP A 16 5.17 -4.70 9.02
N GLU A 17 5.49 -5.28 10.17
CA GLU A 17 4.75 -5.08 11.40
C GLU A 17 5.71 -4.91 12.57
N ASN A 18 5.33 -4.07 13.54
CA ASN A 18 6.12 -3.82 14.76
C ASN A 18 5.27 -3.92 16.04
N GLY A 19 4.13 -4.64 15.98
CA GLY A 19 3.21 -4.89 17.09
C GLY A 19 2.06 -3.90 17.19
N THR A 20 2.31 -2.60 17.02
CA THR A 20 1.26 -1.55 17.06
C THR A 20 0.89 -1.02 15.69
N GLU A 21 1.81 -1.14 14.73
CA GLU A 21 1.60 -0.72 13.35
C GLU A 21 1.89 -1.87 12.39
N LYS A 22 1.17 -1.85 11.28
CA LYS A 22 1.37 -2.75 10.15
C LYS A 22 1.31 -1.94 8.87
N ILE A 23 2.38 -2.02 8.07
CA ILE A 23 2.44 -1.51 6.72
C ILE A 23 2.31 -2.68 5.75
N THR A 24 1.43 -2.53 4.78
CA THR A 24 1.27 -3.50 3.69
C THR A 24 1.58 -2.84 2.36
N VAL A 25 2.51 -3.43 1.62
CA VAL A 25 2.85 -3.05 0.25
C VAL A 25 2.36 -4.17 -0.66
N SER A 26 1.41 -3.87 -1.53
CA SER A 26 0.76 -4.86 -2.39
C SER A 26 0.76 -4.42 -3.85
N VAL A 27 0.83 -5.39 -4.77
CA VAL A 27 0.56 -5.17 -6.20
C VAL A 27 -0.83 -5.68 -6.48
N ARG A 28 -1.73 -4.79 -6.91
CA ARG A 28 -3.14 -5.10 -7.17
C ARG A 28 -3.51 -4.85 -8.62
N SER A 29 -4.41 -5.68 -9.14
CA SER A 29 -4.92 -5.63 -10.50
C SER A 29 -6.43 -5.73 -10.46
N TYR A 30 -7.11 -4.64 -10.77
CA TYR A 30 -8.57 -4.62 -10.80
C TYR A 30 -9.07 -5.04 -12.18
N ASN A 31 -9.91 -6.07 -12.24
CA ASN A 31 -10.54 -6.60 -13.44
C ASN A 31 -9.54 -6.89 -14.57
N ASN A 32 -8.41 -7.55 -14.24
CA ASN A 32 -7.29 -7.80 -15.16
C ASN A 32 -6.70 -6.53 -15.82
N GLY A 33 -6.97 -5.36 -15.27
CA GLY A 33 -6.42 -4.10 -15.71
C GLY A 33 -4.96 -3.89 -15.30
N PRO A 34 -4.40 -2.70 -15.55
CA PRO A 34 -3.01 -2.40 -15.21
C PRO A 34 -2.73 -2.62 -13.72
N LYS A 35 -1.62 -3.33 -13.44
CA LYS A 35 -1.13 -3.55 -12.08
C LYS A 35 -0.74 -2.21 -11.45
N LYS A 36 -1.13 -2.00 -10.20
CA LYS A 36 -0.79 -0.82 -9.42
C LYS A 36 -0.21 -1.23 -8.08
N LEU A 37 0.80 -0.47 -7.63
CA LEU A 37 1.27 -0.53 -6.26
C LEU A 37 0.18 0.05 -5.35
N GLN A 38 -0.11 -0.58 -4.23
CA GLN A 38 -0.94 -0.03 -3.17
C GLN A 38 -0.21 -0.18 -1.85
N ILE A 39 -0.08 0.94 -1.13
CA ILE A 39 0.50 1.00 0.21
C ILE A 39 -0.60 1.35 1.19
N SER A 40 -0.72 0.57 2.26
CA SER A 40 -1.65 0.84 3.35
C SER A 40 -0.97 0.69 4.71
N ARG A 41 -1.51 1.42 5.69
CA ARG A 41 -1.16 1.32 7.10
C ARG A 41 -2.37 0.85 7.89
N GLU A 42 -2.13 0.00 8.86
CA GLU A 42 -3.04 -0.32 9.94
C GLU A 42 -2.34 0.09 11.24
N SER A 43 -2.95 0.98 12.02
CA SER A 43 -2.39 1.45 13.30
C SER A 43 -3.37 1.15 14.42
N GLN A 44 -2.89 0.63 15.54
CA GLN A 44 -3.72 0.33 16.69
C GLN A 44 -4.12 1.62 17.44
N ASN A 45 -5.40 1.76 17.77
CA ASN A 45 -5.88 2.83 18.64
C ASN A 45 -5.66 2.47 20.12
N SER A 46 -5.93 3.42 21.03
CA SER A 46 -5.81 3.21 22.48
C SER A 46 -6.76 2.13 23.05
N GLN A 47 -7.74 1.68 22.27
CA GLN A 47 -8.69 0.62 22.62
C GLN A 47 -8.28 -0.74 22.05
N GLY A 48 -7.15 -0.80 21.33
CA GLY A 48 -6.60 -2.02 20.77
C GLY A 48 -7.10 -2.35 19.35
N GLU A 49 -7.91 -1.50 18.72
CA GLU A 49 -8.46 -1.72 17.39
C GLU A 49 -7.54 -1.18 16.29
N PHE A 50 -7.38 -1.91 15.20
CA PHE A 50 -6.60 -1.45 14.06
C PHE A 50 -7.42 -0.55 13.14
N ARG A 51 -6.92 0.66 12.90
CA ARG A 51 -7.48 1.61 11.93
C ARG A 51 -6.71 1.55 10.63
N PHE A 52 -7.41 1.21 9.55
CA PHE A 52 -6.87 1.23 8.20
C PHE A 52 -6.73 2.65 7.65
N SER A 53 -5.61 2.92 6.98
CA SER A 53 -5.35 4.13 6.20
C SER A 53 -4.64 3.78 4.91
N LYS A 54 -5.14 4.26 3.77
CA LYS A 54 -4.46 4.13 2.48
C LYS A 54 -3.39 5.21 2.37
N LEU A 55 -2.13 4.81 2.20
CA LEU A 55 -1.00 5.73 2.07
C LEU A 55 -0.74 6.12 0.61
N GLY A 56 -1.07 5.25 -0.34
CA GLY A 56 -0.95 5.56 -1.75
C GLY A 56 -1.37 4.43 -2.68
N ARG A 57 -1.70 4.79 -3.92
CA ARG A 57 -1.88 3.85 -5.02
C ARG A 57 -1.23 4.42 -6.27
N LEU A 58 -0.20 3.77 -6.76
CA LEU A 58 0.64 4.29 -7.84
C LEU A 58 0.67 3.33 -9.02
N THR A 59 0.76 3.88 -10.21
CA THR A 59 1.17 3.15 -11.42
C THR A 59 2.63 2.71 -11.32
N LYS A 60 3.08 1.90 -12.27
CA LYS A 60 4.48 1.47 -12.33
C LYS A 60 5.40 2.67 -12.56
N GLU A 61 5.02 3.55 -13.48
CA GLU A 61 5.77 4.73 -13.88
C GLU A 61 5.91 5.71 -12.71
N GLU A 62 4.80 5.98 -11.99
CA GLU A 62 4.84 6.81 -10.79
C GLU A 62 5.71 6.18 -9.69
N THR A 63 5.61 4.86 -9.50
CA THR A 63 6.42 4.14 -8.49
C THR A 63 7.92 4.27 -8.79
N GLU A 64 8.33 4.01 -10.03
CA GLU A 64 9.73 4.11 -10.45
C GLU A 64 10.26 5.54 -10.32
N ALA A 65 9.43 6.55 -10.59
CA ALA A 65 9.79 7.96 -10.44
C ALA A 65 9.94 8.40 -8.97
N VAL A 66 9.08 7.93 -8.05
CA VAL A 66 9.10 8.36 -6.65
C VAL A 66 10.06 7.56 -5.77
N LEU A 67 10.38 6.31 -6.12
CA LEU A 67 11.31 5.48 -5.35
C LEU A 67 12.66 6.16 -5.03
N PRO A 68 13.38 6.78 -6.00
CA PRO A 68 14.62 7.49 -5.68
C PRO A 68 14.38 8.69 -4.76
N MET A 69 13.25 9.39 -4.89
CA MET A 69 12.90 10.51 -4.01
C MET A 69 12.64 10.06 -2.57
N ILE A 70 11.93 8.94 -2.40
CA ILE A 70 11.69 8.31 -1.10
C ILE A 70 13.02 7.90 -0.46
N ASN A 71 13.90 7.25 -1.24
CA ASN A 71 15.22 6.84 -0.75
C ASN A 71 16.07 8.03 -0.32
N GLU A 72 16.01 9.15 -1.04
CA GLU A 72 16.75 10.35 -0.67
C GLU A 72 16.17 11.03 0.57
N ALA A 73 14.84 11.15 0.67
CA ALA A 73 14.17 11.67 1.86
C ALA A 73 14.48 10.82 3.11
N ALA A 74 14.52 9.49 2.97
CA ALA A 74 14.80 8.58 4.07
C ALA A 74 16.21 8.75 4.67
N LYS A 75 17.19 9.28 3.91
CA LYS A 75 18.53 9.59 4.45
C LYS A 75 18.55 10.81 5.37
N GLN A 76 17.49 11.62 5.35
CA GLN A 76 17.37 12.85 6.14
C GLN A 76 16.48 12.68 7.37
N MET A 77 15.91 11.48 7.55
CA MET A 77 15.05 11.10 8.68
C MET A 77 15.86 10.32 9.73
#